data_AF-A0A2V9PZP0-F1
#
_entry.id   AF-A0A2V9PZP0-F1
#
_cell.length_a   1.000
_cell.length_b   1.000
_cell.length_c   1.000
_cell.angle_alpha   90.00
_cell.angle_beta   90.00
_cell.angle_gamma   90.00
#
_symmetry.space_group_name_H-M   'P 1'
#
loop_
_entity.id
_entity.type
_entity.pdbx_description
1 polymer ?
#
loop_
_entity_poly.entity_id
_entity_poly.type
_entity_poly.pdbx_seq_one_letter_code
_entity_poly.pdbx_strand_id
1 'polypeptide(L)' 'MAIMLQPSTHLNLWKHRLRQVPESVWEQDNLETLVLADNDLQEIPAGIARLTHLRMLDLGHNTLSTVPEVLG' A
#
# COMPACT_ATOMS: atom_id res chain seq x y z
N MET A 1 -1.90 18.06 -4.38
CA MET A 1 -2.75 17.85 -3.17
C MET A 1 -2.30 16.54 -2.54
N ALA A 2 -1.79 16.57 -1.31
CA ALA A 2 -1.56 15.36 -0.54
C ALA A 2 -2.90 14.91 0.04
N ILE A 3 -3.32 13.68 -0.24
CA ILE A 3 -4.51 13.08 0.36
C ILE A 3 -4.11 12.63 1.77
N MET A 4 -4.73 13.21 2.79
CA MET A 4 -4.53 12.81 4.19
C MET A 4 -5.55 11.73 4.52
N LEU A 5 -5.07 10.50 4.73
CA LEU A 5 -5.91 9.35 5.07
C LEU A 5 -6.07 9.27 6.58
N GLN A 6 -7.27 8.90 7.04
CA GLN A 6 -7.54 8.67 8.45
C GLN A 6 -7.01 7.29 8.86
N PRO A 7 -6.54 7.11 10.11
CA PRO A 7 -6.15 5.79 10.62
C PRO A 7 -7.31 4.80 10.49
N SER A 8 -7.04 3.65 9.90
CA SER A 8 -8.02 2.57 9.73
C SER A 8 -7.33 1.22 9.81
N THR A 9 -8.06 0.18 10.22
CA THR A 9 -7.55 -1.21 10.13
C THR A 9 -7.67 -1.76 8.72
N HIS A 10 -8.52 -1.17 7.87
CA HIS A 10 -8.78 -1.60 6.51
C HIS A 10 -8.76 -0.39 5.57
N LEU A 11 -7.79 -0.37 4.66
CA LEU A 11 -7.65 0.67 3.65
C LEU A 11 -7.80 0.06 2.26
N ASN A 12 -8.82 0.53 1.53
CA ASN A 12 -9.07 0.12 0.16
C ASN A 12 -8.80 1.28 -0.80
N LEU A 13 -7.82 1.08 -1.68
CA LEU A 13 -7.39 1.99 -2.74
C LEU A 13 -7.47 1.30 -4.12
N TRP A 14 -8.39 0.34 -4.27
CA TRP A 14 -8.64 -0.39 -5.51
C TRP A 14 -9.05 0.55 -6.66
N LYS A 15 -8.41 0.39 -7.82
CA LYS A 15 -8.81 1.08 -9.07
C LYS A 15 -8.74 2.61 -9.01
N HIS A 16 -7.76 3.14 -8.28
CA HIS A 16 -7.53 4.59 -8.16
C HIS A 16 -6.50 5.14 -9.17
N ARG A 17 -5.96 4.31 -10.08
CA ARG A 17 -4.89 4.68 -11.05
C ARG A 17 -3.65 5.25 -10.34
N LEU A 18 -3.34 4.72 -9.17
CA LEU A 18 -2.19 5.13 -8.39
C LEU A 18 -0.92 4.66 -9.09
N ARG A 19 0.02 5.59 -9.31
CA ARG A 19 1.40 5.27 -9.72
C ARG A 19 2.33 5.12 -8.53
N GLN A 20 1.96 5.73 -7.41
CA GLN A 20 2.64 5.67 -6.13
C GLN A 20 1.58 5.69 -5.02
N VAL A 21 1.88 5.03 -3.91
CA VAL A 21 1.05 5.07 -2.71
C VAL A 21 1.46 6.27 -1.85
N PRO A 22 0.51 7.06 -1.33
CA PRO A 22 0.82 8.18 -0.44
C PRO A 22 1.61 7.73 0.80
N GLU A 23 2.58 8.54 1.24
CA GLU A 23 3.43 8.22 2.39
C GLU A 23 2.63 7.99 3.68
N SER A 24 1.52 8.70 3.83
CA SER A 24 0.59 8.57 4.96
C SER A 24 -0.04 7.17 5.09
N VAL A 25 -0.03 6.34 4.05
CA VAL A 25 -0.43 4.93 4.15
C VAL A 25 0.56 4.15 5.01
N TRP A 26 1.86 4.39 4.81
CA TRP A 26 2.96 3.70 5.48
C TRP A 26 3.11 4.11 6.96
N GLU A 27 2.41 5.17 7.37
CA GLU A 27 2.38 5.66 8.76
C GLU A 27 1.26 5.03 9.59
N GLN A 28 0.36 4.26 8.97
CA GLN A 28 -0.77 3.61 9.66
C GLN A 28 -0.32 2.29 10.29
N ASP A 29 0.29 2.39 11.46
CA ASP A 29 0.76 1.24 12.25
C ASP A 29 -0.33 0.19 12.54
N ASN A 30 -1.58 0.60 12.69
CA ASN A 30 -2.73 -0.25 12.99
C ASN A 30 -3.37 -0.90 11.74
N LEU A 31 -2.80 -0.69 10.54
CA LEU A 31 -3.38 -1.19 9.30
C LEU A 31 -3.22 -2.72 9.21
N GLU A 32 -4.34 -3.43 9.10
CA GLU A 32 -4.38 -4.90 8.99
C GLU A 32 -4.63 -5.37 7.55
N THR A 33 -5.41 -4.61 6.78
CA THR A 33 -5.73 -4.92 5.38
C THR A 33 -5.46 -3.72 4.48
N LEU A 34 -4.65 -3.92 3.44
CA LEU A 34 -4.35 -2.92 2.41
C LEU A 34 -4.65 -3.50 1.02
N VAL A 35 -5.64 -2.90 0.34
CA VAL A 35 -5.99 -3.26 -1.04
C VAL A 35 -5.50 -2.17 -1.98
N LEU A 36 -4.55 -2.53 -2.85
CA LEU A 36 -3.94 -1.67 -3.87
C LEU A 36 -4.13 -2.24 -5.28
N ALA A 37 -5.01 -3.23 -5.44
CA ALA A 37 -5.23 -3.89 -6.72
C ALA A 37 -5.77 -2.95 -7.82
N ASP A 38 -5.55 -3.31 -9.08
CA ASP A 38 -5.95 -2.56 -10.28
C ASP A 38 -5.45 -1.11 -10.29
N ASN A 39 -4.18 -0.90 -9.94
CA ASN A 39 -3.50 0.38 -10.06
C ASN A 39 -2.32 0.30 -11.05
N ASP A 40 -1.58 1.39 -11.20
CA ASP A 40 -0.41 1.50 -12.10
C ASP A 40 0.89 1.55 -11.28
N LEU A 41 0.94 0.88 -10.12
CA LEU A 41 2.13 0.87 -9.26
C LEU A 41 3.27 0.13 -9.97
N GLN A 42 4.47 0.70 -9.92
CA GLN A 42 5.69 0.12 -10.51
C GLN A 42 6.65 -0.44 -9.45
N GLU A 43 6.51 0.05 -8.22
CA GLU A 43 7.31 -0.34 -7.05
C GLU A 43 6.47 -0.22 -5.78
N ILE A 44 6.90 -0.93 -4.74
CA ILE A 44 6.46 -0.73 -3.36
C ILE A 44 7.67 -0.28 -2.55
N PRO A 45 7.62 0.89 -1.88
CA PRO A 45 8.76 1.37 -1.12
C PRO A 45 8.99 0.52 0.14
N ALA A 46 10.22 0.51 0.64
CA ALA A 46 10.59 -0.16 1.88
C ALA A 46 9.78 0.32 3.12
N GLY A 47 9.12 1.48 3.01
CA GLY A 47 8.19 2.00 4.03
C GLY A 47 7.08 1.02 4.41
N ILE A 48 6.73 0.05 3.55
CA ILE A 48 5.77 -1.00 3.89
C ILE A 48 6.16 -1.82 5.14
N ALA A 49 7.46 -1.88 5.47
CA ALA A 49 7.95 -2.54 6.70
C ALA A 49 7.43 -1.90 8.00
N ARG A 50 6.91 -0.67 7.94
CA ARG A 50 6.28 0.01 9.09
C ARG A 50 4.89 -0.54 9.41
N LEU A 51 4.24 -1.20 8.45
CA LEU A 51 2.91 -1.79 8.60
C LEU A 51 2.99 -3.13 9.35
N THR A 52 3.43 -3.07 10.60
CA THR A 52 3.73 -4.26 11.43
C THR A 52 2.50 -5.11 11.77
N HIS A 53 1.29 -4.56 11.66
CA HIS A 53 0.03 -5.29 11.87
C HIS A 53 -0.61 -5.78 10.57
N LEU A 54 0.02 -5.55 9.41
CA LEU A 54 -0.55 -5.91 8.11
C LEU A 54 -0.64 -7.44 7.97
N ARG A 55 -1.86 -7.92 7.71
CA ARG A 55 -2.19 -9.35 7.54
C ARG A 55 -2.58 -9.67 6.10
N MET A 56 -3.15 -8.70 5.40
CA MET A 56 -3.58 -8.85 4.02
C MET A 56 -3.09 -7.68 3.18
N LEU A 57 -2.35 -8.01 2.12
CA LEU A 57 -1.87 -7.07 1.12
C LEU A 57 -2.28 -7.59 -0.26
N ASP A 58 -3.10 -6.82 -0.97
CA ASP A 58 -3.47 -7.13 -2.36
C ASP A 58 -2.83 -6.12 -3.32
N LEU A 59 -1.90 -6.62 -4.14
CA LEU A 59 -1.17 -5.87 -5.17
C LEU A 59 -1.56 -6.32 -6.59
N GLY A 60 -2.61 -7.12 -6.75
CA GLY A 60 -3.02 -7.68 -8.04
C GLY A 60 -3.24 -6.63 -9.12
N HIS A 61 -3.00 -6.99 -10.37
CA HIS A 61 -3.22 -6.09 -11.52
C HIS A 61 -2.50 -4.73 -11.39
N ASN A 62 -1.25 -4.76 -10.92
CA ASN A 62 -0.31 -3.64 -11.02
C ASN A 62 0.81 -3.96 -12.02
N THR A 63 1.71 -3.00 -12.25
CA THR A 63 2.88 -3.13 -13.13
C THR A 63 4.18 -3.23 -12.35
N LEU A 64 4.14 -3.90 -11.19
CA LEU A 64 5.27 -3.99 -10.27
C LEU A 64 6.45 -4.71 -10.94
N SER A 65 7.58 -4.02 -10.97
CA SER A 65 8.85 -4.56 -11.47
C SER A 65 9.69 -5.17 -10.35
N THR A 66 9.52 -4.64 -9.14
CA THR A 66 10.23 -5.06 -7.93
C THR A 66 9.32 -4.91 -6.72
N VAL A 67 9.57 -5.72 -5.70
CA VAL A 67 8.98 -5.62 -4.37
C VAL A 67 10.11 -5.61 -3.34
N PRO A 68 9.95 -4.92 -2.20
CA PRO A 68 10.98 -4.87 -1.17
C PRO A 68 11.14 -6.24 -0.51
N GLU A 69 12.36 -6.57 -0.09
CA GLU A 69 12.71 -7.87 0.52
C GLU A 69 11.85 -8.24 1.73
N VAL A 70 11.30 -7.26 2.45
CA VAL A 70 10.38 -7.51 3.57
C VAL A 70 9.10 -8.27 3.17
N LEU A 71 8.76 -8.30 1.87
CA LEU A 71 7.63 -9.07 1.33
C LEU A 71 8.06 -10.45 0.75
N GLY A 72 9.35 -10.79 0.77
CA GLY A 72 9.95 -11.97 0.15
C GLY A 72 10.73 -12.86 1.12
#